data_AF-A0A286RH01-F1
#
_entry.id   AF-A0A286RH01-F1
#
_cell.length_a   1.000
_cell.length_b   1.000
_cell.length_c   1.000
_cell.angle_alpha   90.00
_cell.angle_beta   90.00
_cell.angle_gamma   90.00
#
_symmetry.space_group_name_H-M   'P 1'
#
loop_
_entity.id
_entity.type
_entity.pdbx_description
1 polymer ?
#
loop_
_entity_poly.entity_id
_entity_poly.type
_entity_poly.pdbx_seq_one_letter_code
_entity_poly.pdbx_strand_id
1 'polypeptide(L)'
;MTVCDAQGFGRQRGHTDTYRGHEYKAKLLRKIALEIVVNDDFLERTVNTIVQVARTGQEGAIGDGKIFVLPVEEAIQIEDGLRGPGAV
;
A
#
# COMPACT_ATOMS: atom_id res chain seq x y z
N MET A 1 3.40 -12.63 -0.72
CA MET A 1 2.75 -11.44 -0.13
C MET A 1 3.34 -11.17 1.24
N THR A 2 3.68 -9.92 1.52
CA THR A 2 4.18 -9.45 2.81
C THR A 2 3.29 -8.33 3.32
N VAL A 3 3.06 -8.27 4.64
CA VAL A 3 2.21 -7.27 5.30
C VAL A 3 3.02 -6.57 6.38
N CYS A 4 3.07 -5.24 6.34
CA CYS A 4 3.83 -4.42 7.28
C CYS A 4 2.94 -3.33 7.89
N ASP A 5 3.13 -3.04 9.19
CA ASP A 5 2.55 -1.86 9.81
C ASP A 5 3.28 -0.60 9.31
N ALA A 6 2.51 0.43 8.96
CA ALA A 6 3.04 1.69 8.43
C ALA A 6 2.38 2.91 9.08
N GLN A 7 3.05 4.05 8.98
CA GLN A 7 2.55 5.36 9.38
C GLN A 7 2.55 6.29 8.17
N GLY A 8 1.37 6.78 7.78
CA GLY A 8 1.18 7.62 6.59
C GLY A 8 0.84 9.06 6.92
N PHE A 9 1.23 9.98 6.02
CA PHE A 9 0.88 11.40 6.06
C PHE A 9 0.38 11.86 4.68
N GLY A 10 -0.59 12.78 4.62
CA GLY A 10 -1.16 13.25 3.35
C GLY A 10 -2.33 14.23 3.51
N ARG A 11 -3.24 14.28 2.52
CA ARG A 11 -4.45 15.13 2.58
C ARG A 11 -5.41 14.75 3.70
N GLN A 12 -5.29 13.54 4.23
CA GLN A 12 -5.93 13.13 5.47
C GLN A 12 -5.22 13.85 6.61
N ARG A 13 -5.52 15.14 6.78
CA ARG A 13 -4.96 15.98 7.83
C ARG A 13 -5.32 15.32 9.16
N GLY A 14 -4.34 14.75 9.85
CA GLY A 14 -4.51 14.45 11.26
C GLY A 14 -4.84 15.75 11.97
N HIS A 15 -5.87 15.74 12.82
CA HIS A 15 -6.35 16.92 13.53
C HIS A 15 -5.17 17.75 14.08
N THR A 16 -5.08 19.02 13.69
CA THR A 16 -4.05 19.93 14.20
C THR A 16 -4.45 20.35 15.60
N ASP A 17 -4.07 19.58 16.62
CA ASP A 17 -4.35 19.95 18.01
C ASP A 17 -3.34 21.00 18.48
N THR A 18 -3.82 22.21 18.73
CA THR A 18 -3.03 23.29 19.32
C THR A 18 -2.93 23.07 20.83
N TYR A 19 -1.74 22.80 21.36
CA TYR A 19 -1.51 22.75 22.82
C TYR A 19 -0.57 23.89 23.24
N ARG A 20 -1.11 24.84 24.02
CA ARG A 20 -0.35 25.95 24.64
C ARG A 20 0.52 26.77 23.67
N GLY A 21 0.02 27.10 22.49
CA GLY A 21 0.67 28.06 21.58
C GLY A 21 1.91 27.55 20.84
N HIS A 22 2.22 26.25 20.92
CA HIS A 22 3.25 25.61 20.09
C HIS A 22 2.61 24.65 19.09
N GLU A 23 2.93 24.81 17.80
CA GLU A 23 2.54 23.85 16.75
C GLU A 23 3.37 22.56 16.89
N TYR A 24 2.78 21.50 17.43
CA TYR A 24 3.45 20.20 17.52
C TYR A 24 2.93 19.22 16.45
N LYS A 25 3.81 19.00 15.47
CA LYS A 25 4.04 17.81 14.63
C LYS A 25 2.84 17.16 13.93
N ALA A 26 2.99 17.04 12.61
CA ALA A 26 2.20 16.20 11.71
C ALA A 26 1.82 14.84 12.34
N LYS A 27 0.54 14.67 12.67
CA LYS A 27 -0.02 13.42 13.18
C LYS A 27 -0.04 12.39 12.06
N LEU A 28 0.86 11.41 12.14
CA LEU A 28 0.87 10.26 11.24
C LEU A 28 -0.33 9.36 11.55
N LEU A 29 -0.99 8.86 10.51
CA LEU A 29 -2.10 7.92 10.64
C LEU A 29 -1.61 6.50 10.40
N ARG A 30 -2.08 5.55 11.21
CA ARG A 30 -1.73 4.14 11.03
C ARG A 30 -2.30 3.62 9.71
N LYS A 31 -1.47 2.90 8.98
CA LYS A 31 -1.74 2.27 7.68
C LYS A 31 -1.15 0.86 7.68
N ILE A 32 -1.58 0.05 6.74
CA ILE A 32 -0.95 -1.23 6.42
C ILE A 32 -0.30 -1.09 5.05
N ALA A 33 0.97 -1.47 4.93
CA ALA A 33 1.66 -1.62 3.67
C ALA A 33 1.57 -3.08 3.22
N LEU A 34 1.06 -3.29 2.01
CA LEU A 34 1.00 -4.59 1.37
C LEU A 34 2.04 -4.62 0.25
N GLU A 35 2.93 -5.60 0.30
CA GLU A 35 3.89 -5.89 -0.76
C GLU A 35 3.49 -7.20 -1.43
N ILE A 36 3.09 -7.10 -2.68
CA ILE A 36 2.56 -8.22 -3.47
C ILE A 36 3.32 -8.23 -4.78
N VAL A 37 4.04 -9.31 -5.04
CA VAL A 37 4.65 -9.61 -6.33
C VAL A 37 3.66 -10.49 -7.09
N VAL A 38 3.38 -10.16 -8.34
CA VAL A 38 2.54 -10.93 -9.27
C VAL A 38 3.21 -10.92 -10.64
N ASN A 39 2.98 -11.96 -11.44
CA ASN A 39 3.33 -11.94 -12.86
C ASN A 39 2.36 -11.02 -13.65
N ASP A 40 2.75 -10.69 -14.88
CA ASP A 40 2.03 -9.73 -15.72
C ASP A 40 0.56 -10.14 -15.98
N ASP A 41 0.29 -11.44 -16.10
CA ASP A 41 -1.08 -11.97 -16.31
C ASP A 41 -2.03 -11.64 -15.15
N PHE A 42 -1.50 -11.48 -13.93
CA PHE A 42 -2.28 -11.20 -12.73
C PHE A 42 -2.22 -9.74 -12.28
N LEU A 43 -1.43 -8.88 -12.94
CA LEU A 43 -1.25 -7.48 -12.56
C LEU A 43 -2.58 -6.73 -12.50
N GLU A 44 -3.30 -6.65 -13.62
CA GLU A 44 -4.56 -5.90 -13.72
C GLU A 44 -5.63 -6.46 -12.79
N ARG A 45 -5.73 -7.79 -12.70
CA ARG A 45 -6.69 -8.44 -11.81
C ARG A 45 -6.43 -8.07 -10.34
N THR A 46 -5.17 -8.05 -9.94
CA THR A 46 -4.75 -7.72 -8.58
C THR A 46 -5.04 -6.26 -8.25
N VAL A 47 -4.64 -5.33 -9.13
CA VAL A 47 -4.89 -3.89 -8.96
C VAL A 47 -6.39 -3.63 -8.86
N ASN A 48 -7.20 -4.14 -9.79
CA ASN A 48 -8.64 -3.93 -9.79
C ASN A 48 -9.33 -4.49 -8.54
N THR A 49 -8.90 -5.67 -8.09
CA THR A 49 -9.43 -6.28 -6.86
C THR A 49 -9.11 -5.42 -5.62
N ILE A 50 -7.87 -4.93 -5.50
CA ILE A 50 -7.47 -4.08 -4.37
C ILE A 50 -8.25 -2.76 -4.40
N VAL A 51 -8.40 -2.14 -5.58
CA VAL A 51 -9.18 -0.89 -5.71
C VAL A 51 -10.64 -1.12 -5.31
N GLN A 52 -11.26 -2.22 -5.73
CA GLN A 52 -12.65 -2.52 -5.40
C GLN A 52 -12.86 -2.74 -3.90
N VAL A 53 -11.95 -3.47 -3.24
CA VAL A 53 -12.11 -3.88 -1.83
C VAL A 53 -11.63 -2.81 -0.85
N ALA A 54 -10.55 -2.10 -1.16
CA ALA A 54 -9.97 -1.10 -0.27
C ALA A 54 -10.62 0.28 -0.38
N ARG A 55 -11.38 0.55 -1.46
CA ARG A 55 -12.15 1.80 -1.61
C ARG A 55 -13.28 1.84 -0.58
N THR A 56 -13.37 2.94 0.17
CA THR A 56 -14.44 3.14 1.14
C THR A 56 -15.55 4.02 0.56
N GLY A 57 -16.79 3.53 0.60
CA GLY A 57 -17.94 4.21 -0.04
C GLY A 57 -17.96 4.10 -1.57
N GLN A 58 -18.95 4.72 -2.22
CA GLN A 58 -19.11 4.64 -3.68
C GLN A 58 -18.04 5.44 -4.44
N GLU A 59 -17.65 6.61 -3.92
CA GLU A 59 -16.69 7.54 -4.56
C GLU A 59 -15.26 7.40 -4.02
N GLY A 60 -15.05 6.62 -2.96
CA GLY A 60 -13.80 6.59 -2.20
C GLY A 60 -13.71 7.70 -1.15
N ALA A 61 -12.89 7.50 -0.13
CA ALA A 61 -12.66 8.49 0.93
C ALA A 61 -11.22 8.97 1.00
N ILE A 62 -11.03 10.16 1.58
CA ILE A 62 -9.70 10.69 1.88
C ILE A 62 -9.02 9.75 2.87
N GLY A 63 -7.99 9.05 2.41
CA GLY A 63 -7.23 8.12 3.22
C GLY A 63 -7.24 6.67 2.76
N ASP A 64 -8.01 6.31 1.72
CA ASP A 64 -8.06 4.95 1.19
C ASP A 64 -6.68 4.42 0.72
N GLY A 65 -5.73 5.33 0.50
CA GLY A 65 -4.33 4.98 0.25
C GLY A 65 -3.95 5.14 -1.21
N LYS A 66 -2.91 4.42 -1.62
CA LYS A 66 -2.35 4.44 -2.98
C LYS A 66 -1.83 3.04 -3.30
N ILE A 67 -1.87 2.69 -4.57
CA ILE A 67 -1.22 1.50 -5.12
C ILE A 67 -0.04 2.00 -5.96
N PHE A 68 1.13 1.41 -5.75
CA PHE A 68 2.31 1.65 -6.58
C PHE A 68 2.60 0.37 -7.33
N VAL A 69 2.77 0.49 -8.65
CA VAL A 69 3.21 -0.62 -9.50
C VAL A 69 4.67 -0.35 -9.82
N LEU A 70 5.54 -1.27 -9.41
CA LEU A 70 6.97 -1.20 -9.62
C LEU A 70 7.39 -2.42 -10.44
N PRO A 71 8.26 -2.27 -11.45
CA PRO A 71 8.79 -3.42 -12.18
C PRO A 71 9.68 -4.26 -11.26
N VAL A 72 9.57 -5.58 -11.37
CA VAL A 72 10.48 -6.54 -10.74
C VAL A 72 11.25 -7.23 -11.86
N GLU A 73 12.56 -7.02 -11.91
CA GLU A 73 13.41 -7.58 -12.97
C GLU A 73 13.56 -9.10 -12.84
N GLU A 74 13.69 -9.60 -11.61
CA GLU A 74 13.82 -11.03 -11.34
C GLU A 74 13.24 -11.38 -9.97
N ALA A 75 12.49 -12.50 -9.93
CA ALA A 75 12.06 -13.15 -8.71
C ALA A 75 12.73 -14.52 -8.61
N ILE A 76 13.15 -14.91 -7.41
CA ILE A 76 13.82 -16.20 -7.15
C ILE A 76 13.16 -16.86 -5.94
N GLN A 77 12.65 -18.08 -6.13
CA GLN A 77 12.14 -18.90 -5.04
C GLN A 77 13.30 -19.65 -4.38
N ILE A 78 13.48 -19.48 -3.08
CA ILE A 78 14.66 -19.99 -2.35
C ILE A 78 14.63 -21.52 -2.25
N GLU A 79 13.45 -22.12 -2.13
CA GLU A 79 13.29 -23.55 -1.87
C GLU A 79 13.80 -24.43 -3.03
N ASP A 80 13.43 -24.08 -4.27
CA ASP A 80 13.69 -24.88 -5.46
C ASP A 80 14.50 -24.14 -6.55
N GLY A 81 14.79 -22.85 -6.33
CA GLY A 81 15.55 -22.02 -7.26
C GLY A 81 14.77 -21.59 -8.50
N LEU A 82 13.43 -21.70 -8.51
CA LEU A 82 12.62 -21.19 -9.61
C LEU A 82 12.86 -19.69 -9.81
N ARG A 83 12.75 -19.24 -11.07
CA ARG A 83 13.04 -17.86 -11.48
C ARG A 83 11.92 -17.25 -12.30
N GLY A 84 11.85 -15.93 -12.26
CA GLY A 84 10.93 -15.14 -13.07
C GLY A 84 9.47 -15.45 -12.72
N PRO A 85 8.56 -15.53 -13.71
CA PRO A 85 7.13 -15.76 -13.46
C PRO A 85 6.81 -17.05 -12.69
N GLY A 86 7.68 -18.06 -12.73
CA GLY A 86 7.49 -19.31 -12.00
C GLY A 86 7.81 -19.21 -10.50
N ALA A 87 8.45 -18.12 -10.07
CA ALA A 87 8.82 -17.87 -8.67
C ALA A 87 7.83 -16.95 -7.93
N VAL A 88 6.73 -16.60 -8.58
CA VAL A 88 5.75 -15.59 -8.13
C VAL A 88 4.38 -16.22 -7.94
#